data_AF-Q44183-F1
#
_entry.id   AF-Q44183-F1
#
_cell.length_a   1.000
_cell.length_b   1.000
_cell.length_c   1.000
_cell.angle_alpha   90.00
_cell.angle_beta   90.00
_cell.angle_gamma   90.00
#
_symmetry.space_group_name_H-M   'P 1'
#
loop_
_entity.id
_entity.type
_entity.pdbx_description
1 polymer ?
#
loop_
_entity_poly.entity_id
_entity_poly.type
_entity_poly.pdbx_seq_one_letter_code
_entity_poly.pdbx_strand_id
1 'polypeptide(L)'
;MAEFDLCALFSSLKVGDVSSSDELKKHIQSASKERTPLTEPGEGQSMDVDEEGGRQDPGILYLYVDCPTMMRCFYGGSLPYNSTHGALITNLPPYQKDVSLGEVCRGLRQASGFFGYEDVIRSAYFAALSVPGYFVKLDGQMELTSTKGKSLTFDLYASNQLRLEPGALVRHGECKFGME
;
A
#
# COMPACT_ATOMS: atom_id res chain seq x y z
N MET A 1 -5.54 -4.12 -30.37
CA MET A 1 -5.54 -2.68 -30.02
C MET A 1 -6.77 -2.36 -29.18
N ALA A 2 -6.80 -2.75 -27.91
CA ALA A 2 -7.91 -2.48 -26.97
C ALA A 2 -7.43 -2.28 -25.52
N GLU A 3 -6.14 -2.00 -25.33
CA GLU A 3 -5.52 -1.83 -24.01
C GLU A 3 -5.42 -0.34 -23.62
N PHE A 4 -5.82 0.56 -24.51
CA PHE A 4 -5.53 2.00 -24.43
C PHE A 4 -6.59 2.87 -23.74
N ASP A 5 -7.65 2.31 -23.15
CA ASP A 5 -8.73 3.15 -22.63
C ASP A 5 -9.28 2.73 -21.27
N LEU A 6 -8.74 1.71 -20.60
CA LEU A 6 -9.18 1.43 -19.22
C LEU A 6 -8.65 2.50 -18.25
N CYS A 7 -7.36 2.82 -18.31
CA CYS A 7 -6.78 3.87 -17.47
C CYS A 7 -7.46 5.23 -17.71
N ALA A 8 -7.74 5.58 -18.98
CA ALA A 8 -8.40 6.84 -19.34
C ALA A 8 -9.90 6.85 -19.00
N LEU A 9 -10.63 5.75 -19.19
CA LEU A 9 -12.00 5.60 -18.66
C LEU A 9 -12.03 5.77 -17.13
N PHE A 10 -11.03 5.27 -16.40
CA PHE A 10 -11.00 5.42 -14.95
C PHE A 10 -10.55 6.80 -14.47
N SER A 11 -9.62 7.47 -15.15
CA SER A 11 -9.36 8.90 -14.92
C SER A 11 -10.62 9.76 -15.13
N SER A 12 -11.56 9.31 -15.96
CA SER A 12 -12.85 9.98 -16.15
C SER A 12 -13.89 9.64 -15.06
N LEU A 13 -13.79 8.45 -14.44
CA LEU A 13 -14.54 8.06 -13.25
C LEU A 13 -13.86 8.68 -12.02
N LYS A 14 -14.12 9.97 -11.78
CA LYS A 14 -13.65 10.74 -10.62
C LYS A 14 -14.05 10.08 -9.28
N VAL A 15 -13.32 9.05 -8.86
CA VAL A 15 -13.33 8.56 -7.49
C VAL A 15 -12.20 9.29 -6.76
N GLY A 16 -12.48 10.55 -6.42
CA GLY A 16 -11.69 11.35 -5.49
C GLY A 16 -10.20 11.48 -5.81
N ASP A 17 -9.85 11.81 -7.07
CA ASP A 17 -8.48 12.08 -7.47
C ASP A 17 -7.87 13.21 -6.64
N VAL A 18 -6.93 12.84 -5.77
CA VAL A 18 -6.06 13.80 -5.12
C VAL A 18 -4.82 13.93 -5.98
N SER A 19 -4.81 14.96 -6.82
CA SER A 19 -3.86 15.12 -7.93
C SER A 19 -2.50 15.67 -7.50
N SER A 20 -2.36 16.22 -6.28
CA SER A 20 -1.09 16.74 -5.75
C SER A 20 -0.54 15.93 -4.56
N SER A 21 0.78 15.84 -4.45
CA SER A 21 1.51 15.10 -3.40
C SER A 21 1.13 15.56 -1.98
N ASP A 22 1.03 16.87 -1.78
CA ASP A 22 0.69 17.46 -0.47
C ASP A 22 -0.78 17.24 -0.11
N GLU A 23 -1.69 17.32 -1.09
CA GLU A 23 -3.09 16.96 -0.85
C GLU A 23 -3.22 15.47 -0.59
N LEU A 24 -2.48 14.61 -1.30
CA LEU A 24 -2.56 13.15 -1.17
C LEU A 24 -2.10 12.72 0.22
N LYS A 25 -1.00 13.30 0.70
CA LYS A 25 -0.51 13.12 2.07
C LYS A 25 -1.53 13.59 3.10
N LYS A 26 -2.10 14.79 2.93
CA LYS A 26 -3.15 15.32 3.84
C LYS A 26 -4.38 14.42 3.86
N HIS A 27 -4.76 13.88 2.70
CA HIS A 27 -5.96 13.06 2.53
C HIS A 27 -5.78 11.64 3.11
N ILE A 28 -4.57 11.08 2.99
CA ILE A 28 -4.19 9.84 3.66
C ILE A 28 -4.19 10.03 5.17
N GLN A 29 -3.61 11.14 5.65
CA GLN A 29 -3.63 11.48 7.08
C GLN A 29 -5.04 11.77 7.61
N SER A 30 -5.93 12.37 6.82
CA SER A 30 -7.32 12.60 7.24
C SER A 30 -8.10 11.29 7.31
N ALA A 31 -7.92 10.39 6.34
CA ALA A 31 -8.55 9.06 6.37
C ALA A 31 -8.07 8.23 7.58
N SER A 32 -6.80 8.36 7.99
CA SER A 32 -6.32 7.77 9.25
C SER A 32 -6.99 8.37 10.49
N LYS A 33 -7.26 9.68 10.49
CA LYS A 33 -7.84 10.41 11.63
C LYS A 33 -9.36 10.22 11.75
N GLU A 34 -10.08 10.12 10.65
CA GLU A 34 -11.54 9.86 10.65
C GLU A 34 -11.91 8.50 11.26
N ARG A 35 -10.92 7.61 11.41
CA ARG A 35 -11.05 6.30 12.06
C ARG A 35 -10.74 6.30 13.55
N THR A 36 -10.56 7.44 14.24
CA THR A 36 -10.65 7.42 15.71
C THR A 36 -11.98 6.77 16.07
N PRO A 37 -11.96 5.65 16.82
CA PRO A 37 -13.14 4.83 16.99
C PRO A 37 -14.22 5.66 17.67
N LEU A 38 -15.37 5.81 17.02
CA LEU A 38 -16.63 6.08 17.68
C LEU A 38 -17.01 4.82 18.49
N THR A 39 -16.22 4.49 19.51
CA THR A 39 -16.61 3.52 20.52
C THR A 39 -17.16 4.33 21.68
N GLU A 40 -18.47 4.59 21.63
CA GLU A 40 -19.24 4.79 22.85
C GLU A 40 -19.07 3.53 23.72
N PRO A 41 -18.89 3.66 25.05
CA PRO A 41 -18.70 2.50 25.92
C PRO A 41 -20.03 1.77 26.09
N GLY A 42 -20.29 0.81 25.22
CA GLY A 42 -21.38 -0.16 25.36
C GLY A 42 -20.91 -1.36 26.17
N GLU A 43 -21.48 -1.50 27.36
CA GLU A 43 -21.28 -2.59 28.31
C GLU A 43 -21.53 -3.98 27.70
N GLY A 44 -20.67 -4.96 28.01
CA GLY A 44 -21.09 -6.36 28.10
C GLY A 44 -20.26 -7.41 27.34
N GLN A 45 -19.55 -8.20 28.15
CA GLN A 45 -19.23 -9.63 27.99
C GLN A 45 -17.88 -10.06 27.37
N SER A 46 -16.94 -10.24 28.31
CA SER A 46 -15.96 -11.33 28.48
C SER A 46 -15.82 -12.41 27.38
N MET A 47 -14.57 -12.64 26.95
CA MET A 47 -13.85 -13.90 27.19
C MET A 47 -12.36 -13.71 26.91
N ASP A 48 -11.55 -14.30 27.79
CA ASP A 48 -10.08 -14.22 27.84
C ASP A 48 -9.41 -14.62 26.53
N VAL A 49 -8.52 -13.75 26.05
CA VAL A 49 -7.36 -14.15 25.26
C VAL A 49 -6.16 -13.39 25.84
N ASP A 50 -5.47 -14.04 26.77
CA ASP A 50 -4.08 -13.72 27.07
C ASP A 50 -3.24 -14.04 25.83
N GLU A 51 -2.91 -13.02 25.04
CA GLU A 51 -1.64 -12.98 24.31
C GLU A 51 -1.06 -11.56 24.39
N GLU A 52 -0.16 -11.46 25.35
CA GLU A 52 0.77 -10.38 25.61
C GLU A 52 1.74 -10.23 24.42
N GLY A 53 1.28 -9.53 23.40
CA GLY A 53 2.06 -9.16 22.23
C GLY A 53 1.37 -7.98 21.59
N GLY A 54 1.54 -6.79 22.19
CA GLY A 54 0.89 -5.56 21.75
C GLY A 54 0.99 -5.42 20.24
N ARG A 55 -0.12 -5.69 19.54
CA ARG A 55 -0.26 -5.46 18.10
C ARG A 55 -0.11 -3.94 17.89
N GLN A 56 1.12 -3.49 17.66
CA GLN A 56 1.34 -2.15 17.15
C GLN A 56 0.62 -2.07 15.82
N ASP A 57 -0.43 -1.26 15.78
CA ASP A 57 -1.14 -0.94 14.55
C ASP A 57 -0.11 -0.32 13.60
N PRO A 58 0.27 -1.00 12.49
CA PRO A 58 1.35 -0.52 11.61
C PRO A 58 0.97 0.75 10.85
N GLY A 59 -0.24 1.29 11.09
CA GLY A 59 -0.78 2.44 10.39
C GLY A 59 -1.20 2.07 8.97
N ILE A 60 -1.10 3.01 8.05
CA ILE A 60 -1.39 2.77 6.63
C ILE A 60 -0.16 2.12 5.98
N LEU A 61 -0.40 0.98 5.35
CA LEU A 61 0.57 0.26 4.54
C LEU A 61 0.22 0.36 3.05
N TYR A 62 1.21 0.13 2.19
CA TYR A 62 1.08 0.37 0.76
C TYR A 62 1.44 -0.88 -0.04
N LEU A 63 0.55 -1.22 -0.97
CA LEU A 63 0.76 -2.21 -2.01
C LEU A 63 1.02 -1.47 -3.32
N TYR A 64 2.17 -1.73 -3.95
CA TYR A 64 2.55 -1.15 -5.25
C TYR A 64 2.28 -2.11 -6.39
N VAL A 65 1.58 -1.63 -7.42
CA VAL A 65 1.04 -2.44 -8.52
C VAL A 65 0.91 -1.59 -9.80
N ASP A 66 0.63 -2.24 -10.93
CA ASP A 66 0.13 -1.54 -12.12
C ASP A 66 -1.35 -1.12 -11.96
N CYS A 67 -1.83 -0.25 -12.86
CA CYS A 67 -3.20 0.24 -12.84
C CYS A 67 -4.25 -0.90 -12.91
N PRO A 68 -4.18 -1.85 -13.87
CA PRO A 68 -5.16 -2.94 -13.94
C PRO A 68 -5.23 -3.78 -12.65
N THR A 69 -4.08 -4.05 -12.04
CA THR A 69 -4.01 -4.83 -10.80
C THR A 69 -4.56 -4.04 -9.62
N MET A 70 -4.26 -2.73 -9.52
CA MET A 70 -4.87 -1.85 -8.51
C MET A 70 -6.40 -1.87 -8.61
N MET A 71 -6.94 -1.76 -9.83
CA MET A 71 -8.39 -1.82 -10.04
C MET A 71 -9.00 -3.17 -9.65
N ARG A 72 -8.31 -4.28 -9.93
CA ARG A 72 -8.73 -5.62 -9.46
C ARG A 72 -8.69 -5.73 -7.94
N CYS A 73 -7.73 -5.08 -7.28
CA CYS A 73 -7.68 -5.04 -5.83
C CYS A 73 -8.88 -4.27 -5.26
N PHE A 74 -9.21 -3.12 -5.86
CA PHE A 74 -10.31 -2.26 -5.41
C PHE A 74 -11.69 -2.86 -5.64
N TYR A 75 -12.00 -3.25 -6.87
CA TYR A 75 -13.33 -3.77 -7.22
C TYR A 75 -13.49 -5.26 -6.97
N GLY A 76 -12.40 -6.03 -7.10
CA GLY A 76 -12.41 -7.47 -6.90
C GLY A 76 -12.17 -7.89 -5.46
N GLY A 77 -11.78 -6.95 -4.58
CA GLY A 77 -11.50 -7.24 -3.16
C GLY A 77 -10.44 -8.32 -3.00
N SER A 78 -9.38 -8.28 -3.82
CA SER A 78 -8.34 -9.33 -3.84
C SER A 78 -6.94 -8.75 -3.78
N LEU A 79 -6.03 -9.48 -3.12
CA LEU A 79 -4.61 -9.13 -3.09
C LEU A 79 -3.87 -9.85 -4.23
N PRO A 80 -2.88 -9.21 -4.85
CA PRO A 80 -2.08 -9.82 -5.90
C PRO A 80 -1.04 -10.76 -5.30
N TYR A 81 -0.64 -11.75 -6.08
CA TYR A 81 0.54 -12.57 -5.77
C TYR A 81 1.75 -11.99 -6.50
N ASN A 82 2.49 -11.10 -5.84
CA ASN A 82 3.62 -10.35 -6.43
C ASN A 82 4.98 -10.70 -5.79
N SER A 83 5.01 -11.60 -4.80
CA SER A 83 6.21 -12.12 -4.15
C SER A 83 6.10 -13.60 -3.84
N THR A 84 7.21 -14.23 -3.47
CA THR A 84 7.23 -15.63 -2.99
C THR A 84 6.41 -15.87 -1.73
N HIS A 85 6.09 -14.81 -0.98
CA HIS A 85 5.31 -14.85 0.27
C HIS A 85 3.85 -14.42 0.08
N GLY A 86 3.40 -14.24 -1.17
CA GLY A 86 2.06 -13.73 -1.49
C GLY A 86 2.09 -12.28 -1.93
N ALA A 87 1.19 -11.47 -1.38
CA ALA A 87 1.19 -10.03 -1.57
C ALA A 87 2.32 -9.40 -0.75
N LEU A 88 3.12 -8.55 -1.37
CA LEU A 88 4.17 -7.75 -0.78
C LEU A 88 3.65 -6.34 -0.50
N ILE A 89 3.84 -5.90 0.74
CA ILE A 89 3.33 -4.66 1.29
C ILE A 89 4.48 -3.95 2.00
N THR A 90 4.48 -2.62 2.03
CA THR A 90 5.52 -1.83 2.69
C THR A 90 4.95 -0.60 3.38
N ASN A 91 5.71 -0.03 4.31
CA ASN A 91 5.42 1.27 4.91
C ASN A 91 6.02 2.45 4.12
N LEU A 92 6.65 2.21 2.95
CA LEU A 92 7.07 3.27 2.03
C LEU A 92 5.82 4.05 1.56
N PRO A 93 5.75 5.38 1.77
CA PRO A 93 4.66 6.18 1.24
C PRO A 93 4.83 6.46 -0.27
N PRO A 94 3.74 6.50 -1.06
CA PRO A 94 3.78 6.67 -2.52
C PRO A 94 4.16 8.09 -2.99
N TYR A 95 4.49 8.98 -2.07
CA TYR A 95 4.82 10.40 -2.29
C TYR A 95 6.20 10.75 -1.70
N GLN A 96 7.07 9.75 -1.53
CA GLN A 96 8.43 9.97 -1.03
C GLN A 96 9.20 10.87 -2.02
N LYS A 97 9.52 12.10 -1.60
CA LYS A 97 10.08 13.16 -2.47
C LYS A 97 11.53 12.94 -2.88
N ASP A 98 12.29 12.19 -2.10
CA ASP A 98 13.72 11.98 -2.30
C ASP A 98 14.07 10.61 -2.87
N VAL A 99 13.11 9.89 -3.46
CA VAL A 99 13.32 8.59 -4.11
C VAL A 99 12.67 8.60 -5.49
N SER A 100 13.33 7.98 -6.48
CA SER A 100 12.76 7.85 -7.83
C SER A 100 11.91 6.59 -7.96
N LEU A 101 10.93 6.58 -8.88
CA LEU A 101 10.13 5.38 -9.16
C LEU A 101 11.01 4.17 -9.58
N GLY A 102 12.10 4.41 -10.33
CA GLY A 102 13.04 3.35 -10.71
C GLY A 102 13.75 2.73 -9.51
N GLU A 103 14.10 3.55 -8.51
CA GLU A 103 14.72 3.07 -7.27
C GLU A 103 13.73 2.24 -6.45
N VAL A 104 12.47 2.67 -6.35
CA VAL A 104 11.40 1.92 -5.70
C VAL A 104 11.18 0.57 -6.39
N CYS A 105 11.07 0.56 -7.72
CA CYS A 105 10.92 -0.66 -8.49
C CYS A 105 12.08 -1.63 -8.27
N ARG A 106 13.32 -1.14 -8.20
CA ARG A 106 14.50 -1.95 -7.88
C ARG A 106 14.39 -2.57 -6.49
N GLY A 107 14.05 -1.77 -5.48
CA GLY A 107 13.87 -2.25 -4.10
C GLY A 107 12.78 -3.31 -3.99
N LEU A 108 11.63 -3.07 -4.62
CA LEU A 108 10.51 -4.03 -4.65
C LEU A 108 10.88 -5.33 -5.38
N ARG A 109 11.66 -5.25 -6.46
CA ARG A 109 12.17 -6.44 -7.18
C ARG A 109 13.12 -7.27 -6.34
N GLN A 110 13.98 -6.63 -5.55
CA GLN A 110 14.87 -7.33 -4.62
C GLN A 110 14.07 -7.99 -3.49
N ALA A 111 13.07 -7.28 -2.97
CA ALA A 111 12.20 -7.73 -1.89
C ALA A 111 11.23 -8.85 -2.31
N SER A 112 10.75 -8.86 -3.56
CA SER A 112 9.75 -9.82 -4.01
C SER A 112 10.28 -11.25 -4.10
N GLY A 113 11.59 -11.43 -4.32
CA GLY A 113 12.18 -12.73 -4.64
C GLY A 113 11.57 -13.38 -5.90
N PHE A 114 10.87 -12.58 -6.73
CA PHE A 114 9.97 -13.02 -7.80
C PHE A 114 9.94 -11.99 -8.93
N PHE A 115 9.54 -12.39 -10.16
CA PHE A 115 9.43 -11.51 -11.35
C PHE A 115 8.32 -10.43 -11.27
N GLY A 116 7.82 -10.13 -10.08
CA GLY A 116 6.69 -9.22 -9.84
C GLY A 116 6.97 -7.77 -10.24
N TYR A 117 8.22 -7.32 -10.24
CA TYR A 117 8.62 -5.91 -10.41
C TYR A 117 9.76 -5.72 -11.43
N GLU A 118 9.69 -6.42 -12.56
CA GLU A 118 10.67 -6.30 -13.65
C GLU A 118 10.58 -4.97 -14.41
N ASP A 119 9.43 -4.28 -14.33
CA ASP A 119 9.16 -3.01 -15.01
C ASP A 119 8.58 -1.99 -14.01
N VAL A 120 9.02 -0.74 -14.10
CA VAL A 120 8.55 0.39 -13.27
C VAL A 120 7.04 0.57 -13.32
N ILE A 121 6.38 0.22 -14.44
CA ILE A 121 4.93 0.27 -14.61
C ILE A 121 4.22 -0.57 -13.53
N ARG A 122 4.84 -1.67 -13.09
CA ARG A 122 4.30 -2.57 -12.05
C ARG A 122 4.35 -1.98 -10.63
N SER A 123 4.94 -0.81 -10.48
CA SER A 123 5.00 -0.06 -9.22
C SER A 123 4.46 1.37 -9.36
N ALA A 124 3.85 1.70 -10.51
CA ALA A 124 3.41 3.05 -10.82
C ALA A 124 2.14 3.48 -10.06
N TYR A 125 1.34 2.53 -9.59
CA TYR A 125 0.13 2.77 -8.81
C TYR A 125 0.25 2.14 -7.42
N PHE A 126 -0.56 2.63 -6.49
CA PHE A 126 -0.61 2.10 -5.14
C PHE A 126 -2.04 1.85 -4.66
N ALA A 127 -2.16 0.93 -3.72
CA ALA A 127 -3.32 0.72 -2.86
C ALA A 127 -2.88 0.92 -1.40
N ALA A 128 -3.54 1.83 -0.70
CA ALA A 128 -3.30 2.14 0.71
C ALA A 128 -4.25 1.31 1.58
N LEU A 129 -3.67 0.46 2.41
CA LEU A 129 -4.35 -0.54 3.22
C LEU A 129 -4.27 -0.12 4.70
N SER A 130 -5.39 -0.23 5.41
CA SER A 130 -5.45 -0.05 6.86
C SER A 130 -6.15 -1.27 7.43
N VAL A 131 -5.34 -2.27 7.79
CA VAL A 131 -5.85 -3.49 8.39
C VAL A 131 -4.90 -3.98 9.48
N PRO A 132 -5.36 -4.03 10.73
CA PRO A 132 -4.61 -4.68 11.79
C PRO A 132 -4.67 -6.20 11.62
N GLY A 133 -3.52 -6.86 11.61
CA GLY A 133 -3.42 -8.30 11.92
C GLY A 133 -3.38 -9.31 10.77
N TYR A 134 -3.45 -8.91 9.50
CA TYR A 134 -3.36 -9.84 8.35
C TYR A 134 -2.03 -9.82 7.60
N PHE A 135 -1.13 -8.93 8.02
CA PHE A 135 0.18 -8.76 7.41
C PHE A 135 1.25 -9.25 8.37
N VAL A 136 2.06 -10.19 7.92
CA VAL A 136 3.22 -10.68 8.65
C VAL A 136 4.41 -9.81 8.27
N LYS A 137 5.05 -9.17 9.23
CA LYS A 137 6.30 -8.43 9.01
C LYS A 137 7.38 -9.42 8.59
N LEU A 138 8.11 -9.11 7.53
CA LEU A 138 9.25 -9.90 7.06
C LEU A 138 10.52 -9.46 7.81
N ASP A 139 11.47 -10.38 7.99
CA ASP A 139 12.76 -10.09 8.63
C ASP A 139 13.63 -9.14 7.78
N GLY A 140 13.39 -9.10 6.47
CA GLY A 140 14.08 -8.21 5.53
C GLY A 140 13.46 -6.81 5.48
N GLN A 141 14.29 -5.82 5.18
CA GLN A 141 13.87 -4.46 4.86
C GLN A 141 14.17 -4.12 3.41
N MET A 142 13.39 -3.21 2.85
CA MET A 142 13.66 -2.63 1.53
C MET A 142 14.61 -1.45 1.70
N GLU A 143 15.78 -1.54 1.07
CA GLU A 143 16.77 -0.47 1.06
C GLU A 143 16.71 0.33 -0.24
N LEU A 144 16.50 1.63 -0.13
CA LEU A 144 16.44 2.58 -1.23
C LEU A 144 17.54 3.63 -1.07
N THR A 145 18.12 4.07 -2.18
CA THR A 145 19.07 5.17 -2.24
C THR A 145 18.31 6.44 -2.59
N SER A 146 18.38 7.44 -1.72
CA SER A 146 17.77 8.73 -1.99
C SER A 146 18.50 9.47 -3.12
N THR A 147 17.86 10.49 -3.68
CA THR A 147 18.47 11.41 -4.66
C THR A 147 19.70 12.14 -4.12
N LYS A 148 19.90 12.15 -2.80
CA LYS A 148 21.07 12.70 -2.11
C LYS A 148 22.13 11.64 -1.76
N GLY A 149 21.96 10.40 -2.23
CA GLY A 149 22.87 9.28 -1.97
C GLY A 149 22.78 8.69 -0.57
N LYS A 150 21.72 8.98 0.19
CA LYS A 150 21.51 8.40 1.54
C LYS A 150 20.72 7.10 1.44
N SER A 151 21.10 6.11 2.24
CA SER A 151 20.28 4.90 2.39
C SER A 151 19.03 5.20 3.22
N LEU A 152 17.88 4.73 2.74
CA LEU A 152 16.57 4.78 3.36
C LEU A 152 16.06 3.35 3.48
N THR A 153 15.57 2.97 4.67
CA THR A 153 15.04 1.62 4.90
C THR A 153 13.55 1.66 5.19
N PHE A 154 12.84 0.70 4.62
CA PHE A 154 11.40 0.54 4.78
C PHE A 154 11.09 -0.89 5.18
N ASP A 155 10.14 -1.04 6.09
CA ASP A 155 9.69 -2.35 6.52
C ASP A 155 8.89 -3.02 5.39
N LEU A 156 9.04 -4.34 5.31
CA LEU A 156 8.31 -5.20 4.40
C LEU A 156 7.36 -6.10 5.16
N TYR A 157 6.21 -6.34 4.55
CA TYR A 157 5.18 -7.19 5.07
C TYR A 157 4.65 -8.09 3.95
N ALA A 158 4.17 -9.27 4.32
CA ALA A 158 3.53 -10.18 3.39
C ALA A 158 2.15 -10.61 3.87
N SER A 159 1.27 -10.93 2.92
CA SER A 159 0.04 -11.65 3.19
C SER A 159 -0.19 -12.73 2.15
N ASN A 160 -0.50 -13.94 2.63
CA ASN A 160 -0.95 -15.06 1.80
C ASN A 160 -2.48 -15.05 1.62
N GLN A 161 -3.20 -14.12 2.24
CA GLN A 161 -4.63 -13.98 2.03
C GLN A 161 -4.87 -13.35 0.66
N LEU A 162 -5.67 -14.03 -0.16
CA LEU A 162 -6.02 -13.54 -1.49
C LEU A 162 -7.21 -12.58 -1.47
N ARG A 163 -7.96 -12.50 -0.36
CA ARG A 163 -9.13 -11.63 -0.22
C ARG A 163 -8.81 -10.45 0.67
N LEU A 164 -9.26 -9.27 0.26
CA LEU A 164 -9.29 -8.06 1.07
C LEU A 164 -10.63 -7.99 1.79
N GLU A 165 -10.57 -7.84 3.11
CA GLU A 165 -11.77 -7.57 3.90
C GLU A 165 -12.44 -6.25 3.48
N PRO A 166 -13.78 -6.17 3.49
CA PRO A 166 -14.48 -4.91 3.25
C PRO A 166 -13.97 -3.81 4.18
N GLY A 167 -13.56 -2.67 3.61
CA GLY A 167 -13.01 -1.54 4.36
C GLY A 167 -11.53 -1.66 4.74
N ALA A 168 -10.82 -2.70 4.27
CA ALA A 168 -9.36 -2.80 4.37
C ALA A 168 -8.64 -1.77 3.49
N LEU A 169 -9.19 -1.52 2.29
CA LEU A 169 -8.67 -0.57 1.33
C LEU A 169 -9.20 0.82 1.64
N VAL A 170 -8.28 1.73 1.93
CA VAL A 170 -8.61 3.09 2.35
C VAL A 170 -8.55 4.04 1.17
N ARG A 171 -7.51 3.92 0.33
CA ARG A 171 -7.27 4.77 -0.85
C ARG A 171 -6.48 4.00 -1.91
N HIS A 172 -6.45 4.57 -3.11
CA HIS A 172 -5.57 4.13 -4.20
C HIS A 172 -5.20 5.35 -5.06
N GLY A 173 -4.21 5.21 -5.93
CA GLY A 173 -3.84 6.28 -6.85
C GLY A 173 -2.51 6.03 -7.56
N GLU A 174 -2.04 7.05 -8.26
CA GLU A 174 -0.72 7.08 -8.88
C GLU A 174 0.37 7.43 -7.88
N CYS A 175 1.53 6.80 -8.02
CA CYS A 175 2.71 7.15 -7.25
C CYS A 175 3.28 8.50 -7.72
N LYS A 176 3.69 9.33 -6.76
CA LYS A 176 4.29 10.67 -6.97
C LYS A 176 5.70 10.73 -6.38
N PHE A 177 6.50 9.69 -6.65
CA PHE A 177 7.90 9.62 -6.24
C PHE A 177 8.74 10.67 -6.96
N GLY A 178 9.62 11.35 -6.22
CA GLY A 178 10.55 12.32 -6.80
C GLY A 178 9.90 13.59 -7.38
N MET A 179 8.60 13.79 -7.13
CA MET A 179 7.87 15.00 -7.54
C MET A 179 7.85 16.01 -6.39
N GLU A 180 8.11 17.28 -6.70
CA GLU A 180 8.11 18.40 -5.74
C GLU A 180 6.71 18.79 -5.24
#